data_AF-A0A1M5QXN4-F1
#
_entry.id   AF-A0A1M5QXN4-F1
#
_cell.length_a   1.000
_cell.length_b   1.000
_cell.length_c   1.000
_cell.angle_alpha   90.00
_cell.angle_beta   90.00
_cell.angle_gamma   90.00
#
_symmetry.space_group_name_H-M   'P 1'
#
loop_
_entity.id
_entity.type
_entity.pdbx_description
1 polymer ?
#
loop_
_entity_poly.entity_id
_entity_poly.type
_entity_poly.pdbx_seq_one_letter_code
_entity_poly.pdbx_strand_id
1 'polypeptide(L)'
;MGALLLSALALGGCSSSIADLPLVGTPADAPARPKDPSAYLPVHDLPPDREQAVIPPAERAKIEAELAAARDRQASVAAKDAAAK
;
A
#
# COMPACT_ATOMS: atom_id res chain seq x y z
N MET A 1 -9.18 -28.76 -1.03
CA MET A 1 -9.97 -27.54 -1.34
C MET A 1 -10.09 -26.58 -0.15
N GLY A 2 -10.35 -27.03 1.08
CA GLY A 2 -10.54 -26.13 2.24
C GLY A 2 -9.34 -25.22 2.57
N ALA A 3 -8.11 -25.74 2.48
CA ALA A 3 -6.90 -24.95 2.75
C ALA A 3 -6.67 -23.80 1.73
N LEU A 4 -7.03 -24.02 0.46
CA LEU A 4 -6.95 -22.97 -0.57
C LEU A 4 -7.98 -21.85 -0.34
N LEU A 5 -9.19 -22.21 0.09
CA LEU A 5 -10.25 -21.23 0.41
C LEU A 5 -9.89 -20.36 1.62
N LEU A 6 -9.31 -20.96 2.66
CA LEU A 6 -8.83 -20.23 3.84
C LEU A 6 -7.69 -19.26 3.50
N SER A 7 -6.78 -19.67 2.61
CA SER A 7 -5.69 -18.81 2.13
C SER A 7 -6.24 -17.64 1.29
N ALA A 8 -7.20 -17.89 0.40
CA ALA A 8 -7.83 -16.83 -0.39
C ALA A 8 -8.54 -15.78 0.49
N LEU A 9 -9.17 -16.19 1.59
CA LEU A 9 -9.84 -15.27 2.51
C LEU A 9 -8.86 -14.40 3.32
N ALA A 10 -7.70 -14.94 3.68
CA ALA A 10 -6.65 -14.21 4.37
C ALA A 10 -5.95 -13.17 3.47
N LEU A 11 -5.82 -13.43 2.16
CA LEU A 11 -5.22 -12.50 1.21
C LEU A 11 -6.23 -11.51 0.58
N GLY A 12 -7.53 -11.79 0.64
CA GLY A 12 -8.60 -10.96 0.05
C GLY A 12 -8.85 -9.63 0.77
N GLY A 13 -8.31 -9.43 1.97
CA GLY A 13 -8.52 -8.21 2.76
C GLY A 13 -7.97 -6.93 2.13
N CYS A 14 -6.96 -7.03 1.24
CA CYS A 14 -6.32 -5.84 0.65
C CYS A 14 -7.12 -5.20 -0.50
N SER A 15 -8.18 -5.85 -0.99
CA SER A 15 -9.07 -5.28 -2.02
C SER A 15 -10.43 -4.86 -1.47
N SER A 16 -10.69 -5.15 -0.19
CA SER A 16 -11.95 -4.77 0.46
C SER A 16 -11.90 -3.31 0.88
N SER A 17 -12.86 -2.51 0.40
CA SER A 17 -13.02 -1.13 0.84
C SER A 17 -13.41 -1.12 2.32
N ILE A 18 -12.45 -0.82 3.20
CA ILE A 18 -12.68 -0.61 4.63
C ILE A 18 -13.69 0.52 4.86
N ALA A 19 -13.83 1.42 3.89
CA ALA A 19 -14.70 2.58 3.98
C ALA A 19 -16.18 2.19 4.20
N ASP A 20 -16.65 1.03 3.73
CA ASP A 20 -18.06 0.64 3.81
C ASP A 20 -18.37 -0.39 4.91
N LEU A 21 -17.41 -0.72 5.78
CA LEU A 21 -17.64 -1.65 6.88
C LEU A 21 -18.24 -0.91 8.09
N PRO A 22 -19.51 -1.21 8.49
CA PRO A 22 -20.19 -0.50 9.58
C PRO A 22 -19.58 -0.74 10.97
N LEU A 23 -18.63 -1.67 11.10
CA LEU A 23 -18.01 -2.06 12.38
C LEU A 23 -16.52 -1.66 12.48
N VAL A 24 -15.91 -1.19 11.39
CA VAL A 24 -14.47 -0.87 11.33
C VAL A 24 -14.28 0.57 10.87
N GLY A 25 -13.80 1.44 11.77
CA GLY A 25 -13.24 2.74 11.38
C GLY A 25 -14.12 3.98 11.62
N THR A 26 -15.37 3.85 12.07
CA THR A 26 -16.20 4.99 12.48
C THR A 26 -16.50 4.93 13.98
N PRO A 27 -15.85 5.77 14.81
CA PRO A 27 -16.27 5.99 16.20
C PRO A 27 -17.76 6.28 16.30
N ALA A 28 -18.39 5.95 17.43
CA ALA A 28 -19.83 6.20 17.64
C ALA A 28 -20.23 7.68 17.44
N ASP A 29 -19.29 8.60 17.70
CA ASP A 29 -19.46 10.05 17.54
C ASP A 29 -18.95 10.58 16.20
N ALA A 30 -18.58 9.72 15.25
CA ALA A 30 -18.14 10.16 13.94
C ALA A 30 -19.28 10.83 13.16
N PRO A 31 -19.08 12.04 12.59
CA PRO A 31 -20.04 12.65 11.70
C PRO A 31 -20.39 11.71 10.55
N ALA A 32 -21.66 11.71 10.13
CA ALA A 32 -22.10 10.90 8.99
C ALA A 32 -21.25 11.25 7.76
N ARG A 33 -20.70 10.22 7.09
CA ARG A 33 -19.96 10.44 5.85
C ARG A 33 -20.88 11.14 4.84
N PRO A 34 -20.43 12.22 4.19
CA PRO A 34 -21.17 12.83 3.10
C PRO A 34 -21.57 11.78 2.07
N LYS A 35 -22.86 11.77 1.68
CA LYS A 35 -23.37 10.83 0.66
C LYS A 35 -22.80 11.15 -0.72
N ASP A 36 -22.47 12.41 -0.95
CA ASP A 36 -21.88 12.87 -2.19
C ASP A 36 -20.36 12.81 -2.08
N PRO A 37 -19.67 12.20 -3.08
CA PRO A 37 -18.23 12.33 -3.16
C PRO A 37 -17.89 13.82 -3.21
N SER A 38 -16.90 14.27 -2.41
CA SER A 38 -16.41 15.65 -2.49
C SER A 38 -16.18 15.98 -3.96
N ALA A 39 -16.68 17.14 -4.41
CA ALA A 39 -16.54 17.55 -5.80
C ALA A 39 -15.10 17.31 -6.26
N TYR A 40 -14.93 16.43 -7.26
CA TYR A 40 -13.62 16.20 -7.86
C TYR A 40 -13.13 17.54 -8.40
N LEU A 41 -11.82 17.78 -8.28
CA LEU A 41 -11.19 18.88 -8.99
C LEU A 41 -11.54 18.73 -10.48
N PRO A 42 -11.87 19.81 -11.20
CA PRO A 42 -12.23 19.73 -12.62
C PRO A 42 -11.21 18.88 -13.37
N VAL A 43 -11.67 18.04 -14.31
CA VAL A 43 -10.92 16.91 -14.91
C VAL A 43 -9.62 17.33 -15.64
N HIS A 44 -9.34 18.64 -15.72
CA HIS A 44 -8.16 19.22 -16.36
C HIS A 44 -7.36 20.17 -15.48
N ASP A 45 -7.79 20.40 -14.24
CA ASP A 45 -7.06 21.23 -13.28
C ASP A 45 -6.04 20.36 -12.56
N LEU A 46 -4.86 20.25 -13.15
CA LEU A 46 -3.72 19.68 -12.46
C LEU A 46 -3.17 20.72 -11.47
N PRO A 47 -2.91 20.35 -10.20
CA PRO A 47 -2.14 21.21 -9.31
C PRO A 47 -0.81 21.60 -9.96
N PRO A 48 -0.28 22.80 -9.66
CA PRO A 48 1.02 23.20 -10.19
C PRO A 48 2.10 22.18 -9.81
N ASP A 49 3.13 22.09 -10.66
CA ASP A 49 4.27 21.23 -10.40
C ASP A 49 4.90 21.56 -9.04
N ARG A 50 5.36 20.52 -8.35
CA ARG A 50 6.04 20.72 -7.07
C ARG A 50 7.41 21.35 -7.34
N GLU A 51 7.58 22.57 -6.84
CA GLU A 51 8.84 23.32 -6.90
C GLU A 51 10.02 22.58 -6.25
N GLN A 52 9.74 21.76 -5.22
CA GLN A 52 10.76 20.99 -4.52
C GLN A 52 10.57 19.49 -4.75
N ALA A 53 11.69 18.81 -5.02
CA ALA A 53 11.74 17.36 -5.00
C ALA A 53 11.39 16.85 -3.60
N VAL A 54 10.45 15.91 -3.52
CA VAL A 54 10.04 15.27 -2.24
C VAL A 54 11.22 14.58 -1.55
N ILE A 55 12.15 14.04 -2.35
CA ILE A 55 13.40 13.44 -1.88
C ILE A 55 14.54 14.01 -2.73
N PRO A 56 15.59 14.57 -2.12
CA PRO A 56 16.79 15.01 -2.85
C PRO A 56 17.40 13.86 -3.67
N PRO A 57 17.96 14.11 -4.87
CA PRO A 57 18.47 13.05 -5.74
C PRO A 57 19.51 12.13 -5.09
N ALA A 58 20.39 12.70 -4.25
CA ALA A 58 21.41 11.94 -3.54
C ALA A 58 20.81 11.00 -2.48
N GLU A 59 19.78 11.45 -1.77
CA GLU A 59 19.07 10.64 -0.79
C GLU A 59 18.27 9.52 -1.48
N ARG A 60 17.66 9.82 -2.63
CA ARG A 60 16.98 8.80 -3.44
C ARG A 60 17.95 7.71 -3.90
N ALA A 61 19.12 8.09 -4.41
CA ALA A 61 20.16 7.14 -4.84
C ALA A 61 20.63 6.23 -3.69
N LYS A 62 20.76 6.79 -2.48
CA LYS A 62 21.10 6.02 -1.29
C LYS A 62 20.02 4.99 -0.95
N ILE A 63 18.75 5.40 -0.94
CA ILE A 63 17.61 4.50 -0.68
C ILE A 63 17.56 3.38 -1.72
N GLU A 64 17.75 3.71 -3.00
CA GLU A 64 17.77 2.71 -4.09
C GLU A 64 18.88 1.67 -3.87
N ALA A 65 20.09 2.10 -3.50
CA ALA A 65 21.21 1.21 -3.21
C ALA A 65 20.95 0.30 -1.99
N GLU A 66 20.40 0.86 -0.92
CA GLU A 66 20.05 0.09 0.29
C GLU A 66 18.97 -0.96 0.00
N LEU A 67 17.95 -0.60 -0.79
CA LEU A 67 16.89 -1.49 -1.21
C LEU A 67 17.40 -2.62 -2.12
N ALA A 68 18.33 -2.34 -3.02
CA ALA A 68 18.97 -3.36 -3.85
C ALA A 68 19.75 -4.36 -2.99
N ALA A 69 20.61 -3.85 -2.11
CA ALA A 69 21.39 -4.70 -1.19
C ALA A 69 20.49 -5.54 -0.27
N ALA A 70 19.35 -5.01 0.17
CA ALA A 70 18.38 -5.76 0.96
C ALA A 70 17.75 -6.91 0.16
N ARG A 71 17.38 -6.67 -1.11
CA ARG A 71 16.82 -7.70 -1.99
C ARG A 71 17.83 -8.81 -2.27
N ASP A 72 19.10 -8.47 -2.50
CA ASP A 72 20.15 -9.48 -2.73
C ASP A 72 20.33 -10.39 -1.50
N ARG A 73 20.30 -9.81 -0.30
CA ARG A 73 20.32 -10.58 0.95
C ARG A 73 19.10 -11.49 1.07
N GLN A 74 17.90 -10.97 0.81
CA GLN A 74 16.65 -11.76 0.84
C GLN A 74 16.70 -12.92 -0.15
N ALA A 75 17.17 -12.69 -1.37
CA ALA A 75 17.33 -13.73 -2.39
C ALA A 75 18.31 -14.82 -1.93
N SER A 76 19.41 -14.44 -1.28
CA SER A 76 20.38 -15.39 -0.74
C SER A 76 19.82 -16.27 0.39
N VAL A 77 18.94 -15.71 1.23
CA VAL A 77 18.27 -16.45 2.32
C VAL A 77 17.21 -17.38 1.74
N ALA A 78 16.35 -16.88 0.85
CA ALA A 78 15.33 -17.68 0.19
C ALA A 78 15.92 -18.86 -0.60
N ALA A 79 17.06 -18.68 -1.27
CA ALA A 79 17.76 -19.75 -1.98
C ALA A 79 18.29 -20.83 -1.01
N LYS A 80 18.80 -20.45 0.17
CA LYS A 80 19.23 -21.40 1.21
C LYS A 80 18.05 -22.17 1.79
N ASP A 81 16.94 -21.50 2.07
CA ASP A 81 15.72 -22.13 2.59
C ASP A 81 15.11 -23.10 1.57
N ALA A 82 15.17 -22.78 0.28
CA ALA A 82 14.71 -23.66 -0.80
C ALA A 82 15.61 -24.90 -0.99
N ALA A 83 16.92 -24.78 -0.75
CA ALA A 83 17.86 -25.90 -0.83
C ALA A 83 17.85 -26.82 0.41
N ALA A 84 17.32 -26.33 1.53
CA ALA A 84 17.18 -27.09 2.78
C ALA A 84 15.87 -27.91 2.86
N LYS A 85 15.02 -27.83 1.83
CA LYS A 85 13.74 -28.54 1.71
C LYS A 85 13.80 -29.60 0.63
#